data_AF-X0Z553-F1
#
_entry.id   AF-X0Z553-F1
#
_cell.length_a   1.000
_cell.length_b   1.000
_cell.length_c   1.000
_cell.angle_alpha   90.00
_cell.angle_beta   90.00
_cell.angle_gamma   90.00
#
_symmetry.space_group_name_H-M   'P 1'
#
loop_
_entity.id
_entity.type
_entity.pdbx_description
1 polymer ?
#
loop_
_entity_poly.entity_id
_entity_poly.type
_entity_poly.pdbx_seq_one_letter_code
_entity_poly.pdbx_strand_id
1 'polypeptide(L)'
;MNSIEPRAIMFFAGGAFETPWYLRGFEKLMMDLYEAPEIVDAICSKVEQYYRQRAFRTIDAVNGQIDIVGSGGDVGTQRGMLLSPQIWREKIKPYTSSLISTFKQM
;
A
#
# COMPACT_ATOMS: atom_id res chain seq x y z
N MET A 1 20.80 17.92 -3.70
CA MET A 1 21.79 17.03 -3.06
C MET A 1 21.70 17.34 -1.57
N ASN A 2 21.01 16.47 -0.80
CA ASN A 2 20.68 16.77 0.59
C ASN A 2 21.96 17.00 1.39
N SER A 3 22.03 18.16 2.05
CA SER A 3 23.03 18.51 3.05
C SER A 3 23.03 17.44 4.14
N ILE A 4 24.20 17.17 4.72
CA ILE A 4 24.40 16.15 5.77
C ILE A 4 23.69 16.60 7.06
N GLU A 5 22.37 16.51 7.07
CA GLU A 5 21.50 16.72 8.22
C GLU A 5 21.37 15.39 8.98
N PRO A 6 21.40 15.37 10.32
CA PRO A 6 21.32 14.13 11.10
C PRO A 6 19.91 13.51 11.11
N ARG A 7 19.01 13.96 10.23
CA ARG A 7 17.59 13.62 10.20
C ARG A 7 17.15 13.32 8.78
N ALA A 8 16.26 12.36 8.63
CA ALA A 8 15.63 12.02 7.37
C ALA A 8 14.18 12.53 7.33
N ILE A 9 13.76 13.05 6.17
CA ILE A 9 12.35 13.34 5.88
C ILE A 9 11.74 12.07 5.27
N MET A 10 10.75 11.52 5.98
CA MET A 10 10.02 10.34 5.55
C MET A 10 8.63 10.70 5.04
N PHE A 11 8.28 10.19 3.87
CA PHE A 11 6.93 10.24 3.32
C PHE A 11 6.30 8.85 3.33
N PHE A 12 5.13 8.71 3.98
CA PHE A 12 4.37 7.47 3.98
C PHE A 12 3.31 7.46 2.87
N ALA A 13 3.57 6.64 1.84
CA ALA A 13 2.75 6.56 0.64
C ALA A 13 1.42 5.83 0.84
N GLY A 14 1.25 5.05 1.90
CA GLY A 14 0.01 4.36 2.24
C GLY A 14 0.09 2.84 2.09
N GLY A 15 -1.07 2.19 2.19
CA GLY A 15 -1.21 0.73 2.23
C GLY A 15 -2.31 0.23 1.31
N ALA A 16 -1.96 -0.62 0.35
CA ALA A 16 -2.89 -1.19 -0.62
C ALA A 16 -3.78 -2.32 -0.07
N PHE A 17 -3.72 -2.61 1.24
CA PHE A 17 -4.50 -3.66 1.90
C PHE A 17 -5.29 -3.17 3.12
N GLU A 18 -4.65 -2.35 3.94
CA GLU A 18 -5.28 -1.80 5.14
C GLU A 18 -6.36 -0.76 4.82
N THR A 19 -6.14 0.07 3.82
CA THR A 19 -7.16 1.04 3.41
C THR A 19 -8.40 0.39 2.78
N PRO A 20 -8.29 -0.63 1.91
CA PRO A 20 -9.44 -1.39 1.43
C PRO A 20 -10.37 -1.90 2.54
N TRP A 21 -9.84 -2.44 3.63
CA TRP A 21 -10.70 -2.92 4.70
C TRP A 21 -11.26 -1.82 5.60
N TYR A 22 -10.63 -0.63 5.65
CA TYR A 22 -11.26 0.54 6.30
C TYR A 22 -12.48 0.99 5.50
N LEU A 23 -12.41 0.93 4.17
CA LEU A 23 -13.50 1.33 3.28
C LEU A 23 -14.64 0.31 3.25
N ARG A 24 -14.32 -0.99 3.19
CA ARG A 24 -15.30 -2.06 3.05
C ARG A 24 -15.82 -2.60 4.37
N GLY A 25 -15.06 -2.39 5.45
CA GLY A 25 -15.17 -3.14 6.70
C GLY A 25 -14.31 -4.39 6.67
N PHE A 26 -13.61 -4.65 7.78
CA PHE A 26 -12.65 -5.76 7.90
C PHE A 26 -13.26 -7.11 7.59
N GLU A 27 -14.26 -7.53 8.37
CA GLU A 27 -14.93 -8.83 8.19
C GLU A 27 -15.51 -8.99 6.78
N LYS A 28 -16.13 -7.93 6.26
CA LYS A 28 -16.73 -7.96 4.92
C LYS A 28 -15.68 -8.12 3.82
N LEU A 29 -14.57 -7.39 3.87
CA LEU A 29 -13.48 -7.56 2.92
C LEU A 29 -12.91 -8.99 3.00
N MET A 30 -12.79 -9.56 4.21
CA MET A 30 -12.29 -10.94 4.39
C MET A 30 -13.24 -11.98 3.76
N MET A 31 -14.56 -11.80 3.88
CA MET A 31 -15.54 -12.66 3.20
C MET A 31 -15.51 -12.46 1.68
N ASP A 32 -15.47 -11.20 1.22
CA ASP A 32 -15.46 -10.86 -0.21
C ASP A 32 -14.24 -11.47 -0.94
N LEU A 33 -13.12 -11.73 -0.25
CA LEU A 33 -11.97 -12.43 -0.85
C LEU A 33 -12.35 -13.78 -1.49
N TYR A 34 -13.39 -14.43 -0.98
CA TYR A 34 -13.87 -15.72 -1.45
C TYR A 34 -15.22 -15.59 -2.17
N GLU A 35 -16.13 -14.76 -1.66
CA GLU A 35 -17.50 -14.67 -2.16
C GLU A 35 -17.66 -13.69 -3.33
N ALA A 36 -16.85 -12.63 -3.37
CA ALA A 36 -16.93 -11.56 -4.38
C ALA A 36 -15.54 -10.97 -4.68
N PRO A 37 -14.58 -11.79 -5.15
CA PRO A 37 -13.19 -11.38 -5.29
C PRO A 37 -12.99 -10.19 -6.25
N GLU A 38 -13.87 -10.02 -7.23
CA GLU A 38 -13.88 -8.88 -8.15
C GLU A 38 -14.12 -7.54 -7.44
N ILE A 39 -14.88 -7.54 -6.33
CA ILE A 39 -15.07 -6.35 -5.50
C ILE A 39 -13.77 -6.01 -4.78
N VAL A 40 -13.09 -7.01 -4.21
CA VAL A 40 -11.79 -6.79 -3.55
C VAL A 40 -10.78 -6.24 -4.56
N ASP A 41 -10.72 -6.84 -5.75
CA ASP A 41 -9.83 -6.40 -6.82
C ASP A 41 -10.13 -4.95 -7.25
N ALA A 42 -11.41 -4.58 -7.38
CA ALA A 42 -11.82 -3.21 -7.70
C ALA A 42 -11.42 -2.20 -6.61
N ILE A 43 -11.65 -2.52 -5.33
CA ILE A 43 -11.31 -1.63 -4.21
C ILE A 43 -9.80 -1.48 -4.08
N CYS A 44 -9.06 -2.60 -4.05
CA CYS A 44 -7.60 -2.59 -3.95
C CYS A 44 -6.96 -1.84 -5.12
N SER A 45 -7.44 -2.05 -6.34
CA SER A 45 -6.97 -1.31 -7.53
C SER A 45 -7.18 0.19 -7.40
N LYS A 46 -8.36 0.64 -6.96
CA LYS A 46 -8.65 2.07 -6.79
C LYS A 46 -7.81 2.71 -5.70
N VAL A 47 -7.62 2.02 -4.58
CA VAL A 47 -6.77 2.49 -3.49
C VAL A 47 -5.31 2.59 -3.93
N GLU A 48 -4.79 1.55 -4.60
CA GLU A 48 -3.43 1.55 -5.14
C GLU A 48 -3.21 2.74 -6.08
N GLN A 49 -4.13 2.95 -7.03
CA GLN A 49 -4.06 4.05 -8.00
C GLN A 49 -4.05 5.41 -7.31
N TYR A 50 -4.92 5.59 -6.31
CA TYR A 50 -4.97 6.82 -5.51
C TYR A 50 -3.65 7.09 -4.80
N TYR A 51 -3.11 6.10 -4.09
CA TYR A 51 -1.85 6.26 -3.37
C TYR A 51 -0.67 6.51 -4.29
N ARG A 52 -0.64 5.83 -5.43
CA ARG A 52 0.39 6.02 -6.45
C ARG A 52 0.37 7.45 -7.00
N GLN A 53 -0.80 7.95 -7.41
CA GLN A 53 -0.94 9.33 -7.90
C GLN A 53 -0.61 10.38 -6.85
N ARG A 54 -1.05 10.14 -5.60
CA ARG A 54 -0.73 11.03 -4.47
C ARG A 54 0.78 11.11 -4.26
N ALA A 55 1.45 9.95 -4.25
CA ALA A 55 2.88 9.90 -4.05
C ALA A 55 3.67 10.62 -5.15
N PHE A 56 3.29 10.47 -6.42
CA PHE A 56 3.90 11.22 -7.52
C PHE A 56 3.77 12.73 -7.34
N ARG A 57 2.56 13.22 -7.02
CA ARG A 57 2.33 14.66 -6.80
C ARG A 57 3.13 15.18 -5.62
N THR A 58 3.21 14.41 -4.53
CA THR A 58 4.00 14.80 -3.36
C THR A 58 5.48 14.89 -3.70
N ILE A 59 6.04 13.87 -4.36
CA ILE A 59 7.47 13.81 -4.69
C ILE A 59 7.87 14.96 -5.63
N ASP A 60 7.03 15.25 -6.64
CA ASP A 60 7.22 16.39 -7.55
C ASP A 60 7.20 17.73 -6.78
N ALA A 61 6.23 17.92 -5.89
CA ALA A 61 6.07 19.15 -5.12
C ALA A 61 7.21 19.43 -4.12
N VAL A 62 7.85 18.39 -3.57
CA VAL A 62 8.92 18.56 -2.56
C VAL A 62 10.31 18.75 -3.16
N ASN A 63 10.46 18.60 -4.48
CA ASN A 63 11.72 18.84 -5.20
C ASN A 63 12.97 18.18 -4.56
N GLY A 64 12.88 16.87 -4.29
CA GLY A 64 14.03 16.07 -3.80
C GLY A 64 14.29 16.14 -2.29
N GLN A 65 13.40 16.72 -1.50
CA GLN A 65 13.55 16.81 -0.03
C GLN A 65 13.17 15.52 0.72
N ILE A 66 12.55 14.52 0.08
CA ILE A 66 12.21 13.25 0.74
C ILE A 66 13.41 12.30 0.68
N ASP A 67 13.86 11.83 1.84
CA ASP A 67 14.94 10.85 1.96
C ASP A 67 14.41 9.41 1.94
N ILE A 68 13.20 9.19 2.49
CA ILE A 68 12.62 7.85 2.66
C ILE A 68 11.16 7.84 2.21
N VAL A 69 10.80 6.90 1.32
CA VAL A 69 9.40 6.59 1.00
C VAL A 69 9.02 5.26 1.65
N GLY A 70 7.98 5.29 2.48
CA GLY A 70 7.43 4.13 3.17
C GLY A 70 6.08 3.69 2.61
N SER A 71 5.79 2.39 2.67
CA SER A 71 4.46 1.81 2.48
C SER A 71 4.29 0.70 3.50
N GLY A 72 3.05 0.49 3.96
CA GLY A 72 2.78 -0.51 4.98
C GLY A 72 1.31 -0.70 5.25
N GLY A 73 1.03 -1.58 6.20
CA GLY A 73 -0.29 -1.96 6.67
C GLY A 73 -0.20 -3.33 7.31
N ASP A 74 -1.12 -3.64 8.22
CA ASP A 74 -1.09 -4.91 8.93
C ASP A 74 -1.36 -6.07 7.96
N VAL A 75 -0.45 -7.04 7.88
CA VAL A 75 -0.65 -8.31 7.16
C VAL A 75 -0.47 -9.51 8.10
N GLY A 76 -0.10 -9.24 9.34
CA GLY A 76 0.19 -10.20 10.38
C GLY A 76 -0.76 -10.08 11.57
N THR A 77 -0.77 -11.14 12.35
CA THR A 77 -1.39 -11.26 13.66
C THR A 77 -0.31 -11.73 14.63
N GLN A 78 -0.64 -11.84 15.92
CA GLN A 78 0.27 -12.40 16.92
C GLN A 78 0.77 -13.82 16.61
N ARG A 79 0.07 -14.58 15.75
CA ARG A 79 0.35 -16.02 15.50
C ARG A 79 0.79 -16.33 14.06
N GLY A 80 0.91 -15.33 13.20
CA GLY A 80 1.24 -15.53 11.79
C GLY A 80 0.51 -14.56 10.88
N MET A 81 0.47 -14.84 9.58
CA MET A 81 -0.22 -13.97 8.61
C MET A 81 -1.73 -13.93 8.87
N LEU A 82 -2.33 -12.77 8.61
CA LEU A 82 -3.77 -12.58 8.70
C LEU A 82 -4.53 -13.33 7.60
N LEU A 83 -3.95 -13.36 6.40
CA LEU A 83 -4.43 -14.17 5.28
C LEU A 83 -3.52 -15.38 5.09
N SER A 84 -4.05 -16.45 4.51
CA SER A 84 -3.18 -17.55 4.07
C SER A 84 -2.14 -16.98 3.08
N PRO A 85 -0.88 -17.47 3.09
CA PRO A 85 0.15 -16.95 2.20
C PRO A 85 -0.23 -17.06 0.71
N GLN A 86 -1.05 -18.05 0.36
CA GLN A 86 -1.59 -18.20 -0.99
C GLN A 86 -2.54 -17.05 -1.36
N ILE A 87 -3.60 -16.83 -0.57
CA ILE A 87 -4.58 -15.77 -0.84
C ILE A 87 -3.92 -14.40 -0.83
N TRP A 88 -2.99 -14.15 0.10
CA TRP A 88 -2.23 -12.90 0.09
C TRP A 88 -1.44 -12.71 -1.20
N ARG A 89 -0.75 -13.74 -1.70
CA ARG A 89 0.02 -13.67 -2.95
C ARG A 89 -0.86 -13.42 -4.17
N GLU A 90 -2.04 -14.04 -4.21
CA GLU A 90 -2.96 -13.96 -5.34
C GLU A 90 -3.75 -12.65 -5.35
N LYS A 91 -4.26 -12.22 -4.19
CA LYS A 91 -5.24 -11.13 -4.09
C LYS A 91 -4.71 -9.80 -3.57
N ILE A 92 -3.63 -9.79 -2.79
CA ILE A 92 -3.18 -8.56 -2.11
C ILE A 92 -1.81 -8.11 -2.60
N LYS A 93 -0.85 -9.03 -2.68
CA LYS A 93 0.54 -8.76 -3.08
C LYS A 93 0.65 -7.99 -4.41
N PRO A 94 -0.14 -8.25 -5.46
CA PRO A 94 0.00 -7.52 -6.72
C PRO A 94 -0.13 -6.00 -6.54
N TYR A 95 -1.10 -5.55 -5.74
CA TYR A 95 -1.34 -4.12 -5.49
C TYR A 95 -0.26 -3.49 -4.61
N THR A 96 0.17 -4.19 -3.55
CA THR A 96 1.30 -3.75 -2.72
C THR A 96 2.59 -3.65 -3.53
N SER A 97 2.85 -4.63 -4.39
CA SER A 97 4.03 -4.64 -5.26
C SER A 97 3.99 -3.52 -6.29
N SER A 98 2.82 -3.24 -6.88
CA SER A 98 2.63 -2.13 -7.82
C SER A 98 3.00 -0.79 -7.18
N LEU A 99 2.46 -0.52 -5.97
CA LEU A 99 2.73 0.70 -5.23
C LEU A 99 4.23 0.86 -4.92
N ILE A 100 4.88 -0.20 -4.42
CA ILE A 100 6.32 -0.15 -4.08
C ILE A 100 7.19 -0.02 -5.33
N SER A 101 6.89 -0.75 -6.40
CA SER A 101 7.67 -0.72 -7.63
C SER A 101 7.69 0.66 -8.27
N THR A 102 6.62 1.44 -8.07
CA THR A 102 6.54 2.82 -8.53
C THR A 102 7.68 3.66 -7.95
N PHE A 103 7.98 3.54 -6.66
CA PHE A 103 9.04 4.33 -6.02
C PHE A 103 10.44 3.93 -6.43
N LYS A 104 10.63 2.72 -6.95
CA LYS A 104 11.94 2.23 -7.42
C LYS A 104 12.27 2.67 -8.85
N GLN A 105 11.26 3.09 -9.62
CA GLN A 105 11.40 3.51 -11.01
C GLN A 105 11.56 5.03 -11.15
N MET A 106 11.44 5.76 -10.03
CA MET A 106 11.71 7.20 -9.94
C MET A 106 13.20 7.42 -9.71
#